data_AF-A0A7W3NGK6-F1
#
_entry.id   AF-A0A7W3NGK6-F1
#
_cell.length_a   1.000
_cell.length_b   1.000
_cell.length_c   1.000
_cell.angle_alpha   90.00
_cell.angle_beta   90.00
_cell.angle_gamma   90.00
#
_symmetry.space_group_name_H-M   'P 1'
#
loop_
_entity.id
_entity.type
_entity.pdbx_description
1 polymer ?
#
loop_
_entity_poly.entity_id
_entity_poly.type
_entity_poly.pdbx_seq_one_letter_code
_entity_poly.pdbx_strand_id
1 'polypeptide(L)'
;MPLLDTTQYKDSSGTFIADLVLQILSWMAQEERDRIRKRQREGIDAALNKGVSFGRPKAQVSKEFIEVYNRWKQTEITAVQAMKEANLKKTTFYKLVKHHENTLDNTLDVTTI
;
A
#
# COMPACT_ATOMS: atom_id res chain seq x y z
N MET A 1 -19.83 14.60 -30.14
CA MET A 1 -19.04 14.85 -31.37
C MET A 1 -19.93 14.44 -32.54
N PRO A 2 -20.23 15.32 -33.51
CA PRO A 2 -21.23 15.05 -34.56
C PRO A 2 -20.91 13.81 -35.43
N LEU A 3 -19.64 13.42 -35.55
CA LEU A 3 -19.20 12.21 -36.26
C LEU A 3 -19.42 10.89 -35.50
N LEU A 4 -19.70 10.96 -34.19
CA LEU A 4 -20.00 9.80 -33.33
C LEU A 4 -21.48 9.78 -32.93
N ASP A 5 -22.30 10.59 -33.58
CA ASP A 5 -23.74 10.65 -33.29
C ASP A 5 -24.45 9.47 -33.98
N THR A 6 -24.60 8.39 -33.22
CA THR A 6 -25.27 7.16 -33.66
C THR A 6 -26.78 7.34 -33.88
N THR A 7 -27.35 8.50 -33.55
CA THR A 7 -28.77 8.80 -33.82
C THR A 7 -29.01 9.28 -35.25
N GLN A 8 -27.99 9.81 -35.93
CA GLN A 8 -28.13 10.49 -37.23
C GLN A 8 -27.68 9.64 -38.44
N TYR A 9 -26.76 8.69 -38.28
CA TYR A 9 -26.15 7.93 -39.38
C TYR A 9 -26.33 6.41 -39.18
N LYS A 10 -27.49 5.88 -39.60
CA LYS A 10 -27.87 4.45 -39.49
C LYS A 10 -27.55 3.61 -40.72
N ASP A 11 -26.81 4.16 -41.67
CA ASP A 11 -26.34 3.44 -42.84
C ASP A 11 -25.07 2.63 -42.54
N SER A 12 -24.78 1.63 -43.37
CA SER A 12 -23.63 0.72 -43.19
C SER A 12 -22.30 1.48 -43.21
N SER A 13 -22.19 2.54 -44.03
CA SER A 13 -21.03 3.42 -44.11
C SER A 13 -20.83 4.27 -42.85
N GLY A 14 -21.89 4.88 -42.31
CA GLY A 14 -21.82 5.66 -41.07
C GLY A 14 -21.45 4.80 -39.85
N THR A 15 -21.98 3.58 -39.78
CA THR A 15 -21.64 2.61 -38.72
C THR A 15 -20.15 2.25 -38.78
N PHE A 16 -19.62 1.96 -39.97
CA PHE A 16 -18.20 1.64 -40.15
C PHE A 16 -17.27 2.80 -39.74
N ILE A 17 -17.62 4.04 -40.10
CA ILE A 17 -16.84 5.22 -39.72
C ILE A 17 -16.86 5.42 -38.20
N ALA A 18 -18.03 5.26 -37.57
CA ALA A 18 -18.18 5.37 -36.12
C ALA A 18 -17.33 4.32 -35.38
N ASP A 19 -17.34 3.07 -35.85
CA ASP A 19 -16.54 1.97 -35.28
C ASP A 19 -15.03 2.24 -35.40
N LEU A 20 -14.58 2.74 -36.55
CA LEU A 20 -13.17 3.08 -36.77
C LEU A 20 -12.72 4.23 -35.87
N VAL A 21 -13.55 5.27 -35.72
CA VAL A 21 -13.25 6.39 -34.80
C VAL A 21 -13.23 5.90 -33.35
N LEU A 22 -14.16 5.04 -32.96
CA LEU A 22 -14.19 4.45 -31.61
C LEU A 22 -12.93 3.63 -31.34
N GLN A 23 -12.45 2.86 -32.32
CA GLN A 23 -11.22 2.09 -32.21
C GLN A 23 -10.00 2.99 -32.01
N ILE A 24 -9.87 4.07 -32.80
CA ILE A 24 -8.78 5.05 -32.65
C ILE A 24 -8.82 5.70 -31.27
N LEU A 25 -9.99 6.13 -30.81
CA LEU A 25 -10.14 6.73 -29.48
C LEU A 25 -9.81 5.75 -28.36
N SER A 26 -10.19 4.48 -28.51
CA SER A 26 -9.85 3.42 -27.56
C SER A 26 -8.34 3.19 -27.49
N TRP A 27 -7.67 3.18 -28.65
CA TRP A 27 -6.22 3.05 -28.73
C TRP A 27 -5.50 4.26 -28.10
N MET A 28 -5.91 5.49 -28.44
CA MET A 28 -5.36 6.71 -27.83
C MET A 28 -5.55 6.73 -26.30
N ALA A 29 -6.72 6.33 -25.82
CA ALA A 29 -7.00 6.27 -24.39
C ALA A 29 -6.10 5.24 -23.68
N GLN A 30 -5.81 4.12 -24.35
CA GLN A 30 -4.89 3.12 -23.83
C GLN A 30 -3.44 3.62 -23.80
N GLU A 31 -2.98 4.26 -24.89
CA GLU A 31 -1.65 4.83 -24.97
C GLU A 31 -1.41 5.89 -23.88
N GLU A 32 -2.37 6.79 -23.66
CA GLU A 32 -2.23 7.81 -22.61
C GLU A 32 -2.21 7.20 -21.21
N ARG A 33 -3.02 6.15 -20.94
CA ARG A 33 -2.94 5.41 -19.67
C ARG A 33 -1.56 4.82 -19.44
N ASP A 34 -0.97 4.24 -20.46
CA ASP A 34 0.35 3.62 -20.36
C ASP A 34 1.46 4.67 -20.17
N ARG A 35 1.32 5.84 -20.82
CA ARG A 35 2.20 7.00 -20.59
C ARG A 35 2.11 7.51 -19.16
N ILE A 36 0.91 7.63 -18.59
CA ILE A 36 0.71 8.07 -17.19
C ILE A 36 1.35 7.05 -16.23
N ARG A 37 1.13 5.75 -16.44
CA ARG A 37 1.73 4.69 -15.61
C ARG A 37 3.25 4.70 -15.67
N LYS A 38 3.82 4.90 -16.85
CA LYS A 38 5.27 5.01 -17.03
C LYS A 38 5.85 6.16 -16.20
N ARG A 39 5.26 7.36 -16.32
CA ARG A 39 5.68 8.53 -15.53
C ARG A 39 5.49 8.33 -14.03
N GLN A 40 4.40 7.70 -13.62
CA GLN A 40 4.16 7.38 -12.21
C GLN A 40 5.26 6.46 -11.67
N ARG A 41 5.64 5.43 -12.44
CA ARG A 41 6.75 4.53 -12.08
C ARG A 41 8.07 5.28 -11.97
N GLU A 42 8.42 6.09 -12.96
CA GLU A 42 9.62 6.95 -12.93
C GLU A 42 9.65 7.84 -11.68
N GLY A 43 8.50 8.39 -11.28
CA GLY A 43 8.37 9.19 -10.05
C GLY A 43 8.54 8.37 -8.77
N ILE A 44 7.97 7.16 -8.71
CA ILE A 44 8.13 6.24 -7.57
C ILE A 44 9.59 5.82 -7.44
N ASP A 45 10.25 5.45 -8.54
CA ASP A 45 11.66 5.04 -8.56
C ASP A 45 12.57 6.18 -8.08
N ALA A 46 12.33 7.40 -8.55
CA ALA A 46 13.06 8.58 -8.09
C ALA A 46 12.87 8.86 -6.59
N ALA A 47 11.68 8.62 -6.05
CA ALA A 47 11.40 8.79 -4.63
C ALA A 47 11.99 7.68 -3.76
N LEU A 48 11.96 6.42 -4.23
CA LEU A 48 12.64 5.30 -3.58
C LEU A 48 14.15 5.53 -3.51
N ASN A 49 14.76 6.03 -4.59
CA ASN A 49 16.19 6.39 -4.60
C ASN A 49 16.54 7.52 -3.63
N LYS A 50 15.57 8.38 -3.30
CA LYS A 50 15.70 9.42 -2.26
C LYS A 50 15.40 8.91 -0.85
N GLY A 51 15.09 7.62 -0.69
CA GLY A 51 14.77 6.99 0.60
C GLY A 51 13.35 7.22 1.10
N VAL A 52 12.43 7.67 0.24
CA VAL A 52 11.02 7.84 0.62
C VAL A 52 10.38 6.46 0.84
N SER A 53 9.92 6.20 2.06
CA SER A 53 9.18 4.98 2.38
C SER A 53 7.72 5.11 1.93
N PHE A 54 7.29 4.25 1.01
CA PHE A 54 5.90 4.15 0.58
C PHE A 54 5.09 3.17 1.43
N GLY A 55 3.77 3.27 1.33
CA GLY A 55 2.82 2.38 1.98
C GLY A 55 2.35 2.87 3.35
N ARG A 56 1.60 2.00 4.05
CA ARG A 56 1.08 2.34 5.38
C ARG A 56 2.23 2.35 6.39
N PRO A 57 2.36 3.39 7.23
CA PRO A 57 3.33 3.40 8.32
C PRO A 57 3.21 2.14 9.17
N LYS A 58 4.35 1.47 9.43
CA LYS A 58 4.39 0.33 10.33
C LYS A 58 3.99 0.79 11.73
N ALA A 59 3.26 -0.06 12.46
CA ALA A 59 3.03 0.18 13.87
C ALA A 59 4.39 0.26 14.56
N GLN A 60 4.65 1.35 15.27
CA GLN A 60 5.90 1.55 15.99
C GLN A 60 5.77 1.01 17.41
N VAL A 61 6.89 0.57 17.96
CA VAL A 61 7.01 0.22 19.37
C VAL A 61 6.98 1.54 20.15
N SER A 62 5.86 1.82 20.83
CA SER A 62 5.76 2.96 21.76
C SER A 62 6.37 2.61 23.12
N LYS A 63 6.72 3.62 23.91
CA LYS A 63 7.17 3.40 25.30
C LYS A 63 6.11 2.67 26.13
N GLU A 64 4.85 3.06 25.97
CA GLU A 64 3.69 2.41 26.60
C GLU A 64 3.60 0.92 26.24
N PHE A 65 3.88 0.56 24.98
CA PHE A 65 3.90 -0.85 24.57
C PHE A 65 5.00 -1.64 25.28
N ILE A 66 6.20 -1.05 25.44
CA ILE A 66 7.33 -1.72 26.11
C ILE A 66 7.00 -1.97 27.59
N GLU A 67 6.42 -0.99 28.28
CA GLU A 67 6.00 -1.13 29.68
C GLU A 67 4.97 -2.25 29.85
N VAL A 68 3.92 -2.22 29.02
CA VAL A 68 2.86 -3.25 29.03
C VAL A 68 3.42 -4.62 28.64
N TYR A 69 4.33 -4.68 27.67
CA TYR A 69 5.01 -5.90 27.24
C TYR A 69 5.82 -6.53 28.37
N ASN A 70 6.60 -5.74 29.11
CA ASN A 70 7.42 -6.24 30.22
C ASN A 70 6.56 -6.85 31.33
N ARG A 71 5.48 -6.17 31.74
CA ARG A 71 4.53 -6.70 32.74
C ARG A 71 3.85 -7.98 32.26
N TRP A 72 3.48 -8.03 30.98
CA TRP A 72 2.90 -9.24 30.38
C TRP A 72 3.91 -10.40 30.33
N LYS A 73 5.18 -10.14 29.99
CA LYS A 73 6.25 -11.14 29.94
C LYS A 73 6.61 -11.68 31.33
N GLN A 74 6.49 -10.83 32.36
CA GLN A 74 6.60 -11.19 33.78
C GLN A 74 5.35 -11.88 34.34
N THR A 75 4.33 -12.15 33.49
CA THR A 75 3.06 -12.79 33.86
C THR A 75 2.18 -12.02 34.85
N GLU A 76 2.43 -10.72 35.03
CA GLU A 76 1.67 -9.86 35.95
C GLU A 76 0.27 -9.52 35.42
N ILE A 77 0.13 -9.42 34.10
CA ILE A 77 -1.13 -9.12 33.42
C ILE A 77 -1.43 -10.15 32.33
N THR A 78 -2.71 -10.33 32.01
CA THR A 78 -3.12 -11.21 30.91
C THR A 78 -2.88 -10.57 29.55
N ALA A 79 -2.75 -11.39 28.50
CA ALA A 79 -2.60 -10.88 27.13
C ALA A 79 -3.78 -9.98 26.70
N VAL A 80 -5.00 -10.29 27.16
CA VAL A 80 -6.20 -9.49 26.86
C VAL A 80 -6.14 -8.13 27.54
N GLN A 81 -5.65 -8.09 28.78
CA GLN A 81 -5.48 -6.85 29.53
C GLN A 81 -4.36 -5.99 28.94
N ALA A 82 -3.23 -6.60 28.58
CA ALA A 82 -2.13 -5.93 27.89
C ALA A 82 -2.59 -5.28 26.57
N MET A 83 -3.40 -5.98 25.77
CA MET A 83 -3.97 -5.43 24.53
C MET A 83 -4.88 -4.22 24.79
N LYS A 84 -5.67 -4.25 25.88
CA LYS A 84 -6.54 -3.13 26.25
C LYS A 84 -5.73 -1.93 26.74
N GLU A 85 -4.75 -2.15 27.61
CA GLU A 85 -3.90 -1.09 28.16
C GLU A 85 -3.04 -0.42 27.08
N ALA A 86 -2.50 -1.20 26.13
CA ALA A 86 -1.77 -0.65 24.99
C ALA A 86 -2.68 -0.07 23.89
N ASN A 87 -4.01 -0.17 24.02
CA ASN A 87 -5.00 0.21 23.01
C ASN A 87 -4.74 -0.41 21.62
N LEU A 88 -4.38 -1.70 21.61
CA LEU A 88 -4.01 -2.44 20.39
C LEU A 88 -4.98 -3.58 20.10
N LYS A 89 -5.31 -3.77 18.82
CA LYS A 89 -5.97 -4.98 18.36
C LYS A 89 -5.03 -6.18 18.49
N LYS A 90 -5.58 -7.37 18.75
CA LYS A 90 -4.86 -8.64 18.90
C LYS A 90 -3.77 -8.86 17.84
N THR A 91 -4.10 -8.63 16.58
CA THR A 91 -3.16 -8.84 15.45
C THR A 91 -2.00 -7.86 15.46
N THR A 92 -2.24 -6.59 15.79
CA THR A 92 -1.17 -5.57 15.90
C THR A 92 -0.29 -5.85 17.11
N PHE A 93 -0.88 -6.26 18.24
CA PHE A 93 -0.16 -6.60 19.46
C PHE A 93 0.87 -7.70 19.21
N TYR A 94 0.45 -8.86 18.69
CA TYR A 94 1.39 -9.96 18.43
C TYR A 94 2.42 -9.64 17.33
N LYS A 95 2.07 -8.81 16.34
CA LYS A 95 3.04 -8.32 15.36
C LYS A 95 4.13 -7.46 16.00
N LEU A 96 3.75 -6.58 16.93
CA LEU A 96 4.70 -5.74 17.68
C LEU A 96 5.55 -6.57 18.63
N VAL A 97 4.98 -7.57 19.31
CA VAL A 97 5.73 -8.52 20.17
C VAL A 97 6.83 -9.21 19.36
N LYS A 98 6.46 -9.84 18.24
CA LYS A 98 7.43 -10.53 17.38
C LYS A 98 8.51 -9.58 16.86
N HIS A 99 8.13 -8.37 16.49
CA HIS A 99 9.10 -7.35 16.05
C HIS A 99 10.07 -6.96 17.17
N HIS A 100 9.56 -6.78 18.38
CA HIS A 100 10.35 -6.40 19.55
C HIS A 100 11.33 -7.52 19.95
N GLU A 101 10.86 -8.77 20.02
CA GLU A 101 11.71 -9.95 20.30
C GLU A 101 12.81 -10.12 19.25
N ASN A 102 12.48 -10.05 17.96
CA ASN A 102 13.48 -10.12 16.88
C ASN A 102 14.52 -8.97 16.93
N THR A 103 14.13 -7.81 17.45
CA THR A 103 15.07 -6.68 17.60
C THR A 103 16.03 -6.92 18.74
N LEU A 104 15.54 -7.48 19.85
CA LEU A 104 16.36 -7.86 21.01
C LEU A 104 17.36 -8.95 20.67
N ASP A 105 16.95 -9.99 19.94
CA ASP A 105 17.84 -11.10 19.55
C ASP A 105 19.00 -10.62 18.68
N ASN A 106 18.73 -9.76 17.69
CA ASN A 106 19.77 -9.18 16.84
C ASN A 106 20.77 -8.29 17.61
N THR A 107 20.36 -7.66 18.71
CA THR A 107 21.28 -6.84 19.52
C THR A 107 22.21 -7.66 20.41
N LEU A 108 21.79 -8.86 20.81
CA LEU A 108 22.60 -9.77 21.62
C LEU A 108 23.69 -10.44 20.78
N ASP A 109 23.43 -10.73 19.50
CA ASP A 109 24.43 -11.32 18.59
C ASP A 109 25.58 -10.36 18.24
N VAL A 110 25.32 -9.06 18.10
CA VAL A 110 26.35 -8.05 17.74
C VAL A 110 27.30 -7.73 18.89
N THR A 111 26.87 -7.96 20.14
CA THR A 111 27.67 -7.66 21.35
C THR A 111 28.57 -8.85 21.75
N THR A 112 28.44 -9.99 21.07
CA THR A 112 29.17 -11.24 21.38
C THR A 112 30.42 -11.46 20.49
N ILE A 113 30.78 -10.47 19.66
CA ILE A 113 32.03 -10.45 18.86
C ILE A 113 32.94 -9.33 19.39
#